data_AF-A0A7S2GAU2-F1
#
_entry.id   AF-A0A7S2GAU2-F1
#
_cell.length_a   1.000
_cell.length_b   1.000
_cell.length_c   1.000
_cell.angle_alpha   90.00
_cell.angle_beta   90.00
_cell.angle_gamma   90.00
#
_symmetry.space_group_name_H-M   'P 1'
#
loop_
_entity.id
_entity.type
_entity.pdbx_description
1 polymer ?
#
loop_
_entity_poly.entity_id
_entity_poly.type
_entity_poly.pdbx_seq_one_letter_code
_entity_poly.pdbx_strand_id
1 'polypeptide(L)'
;ATAEIAFEIPQNRLPSNTPNPWRPDPVLKDLRPYVCNVAVAEAARRKKIGTNLLRLCEQIARRHWDFDEIYLHVDPSKDDAAALKLYTSLGYENVPELNICPGPLDRALGMPSLISMKKQLP
;
A
#
# COMPACT_ATOMS: atom_id res chain seq x y z
N ALA A 1 -2.77 -16.74 7.05
CA ALA A 1 -3.03 -15.37 6.56
C ALA A 1 -1.75 -14.59 6.72
N THR A 2 -1.46 -13.66 5.81
CA THR A 2 -0.20 -12.92 5.74
C THR A 2 -0.48 -11.45 5.48
N ALA A 3 0.45 -10.61 5.89
CA ALA A 3 0.58 -9.22 5.48
C ALA A 3 2.06 -8.86 5.61
N GLU A 4 2.54 -8.03 4.71
CA GLU A 4 3.89 -7.48 4.74
C GLU A 4 3.81 -5.96 4.92
N ILE A 5 4.80 -5.41 5.62
CA ILE A 5 4.94 -3.97 5.78
C ILE A 5 6.39 -3.59 5.45
N ALA A 6 6.53 -2.63 4.55
CA ALA A 6 7.80 -2.16 4.03
C ALA A 6 7.85 -0.62 4.01
N PHE A 7 9.01 -0.07 3.67
CA PHE A 7 9.15 1.34 3.32
C PHE A 7 9.15 1.48 1.81
N GLU A 8 8.20 2.25 1.27
CA GLU A 8 8.12 2.55 -0.16
C GLU A 8 7.89 4.04 -0.41
N ILE A 9 8.24 4.50 -1.61
CA ILE A 9 7.86 5.84 -2.08
C ILE A 9 6.45 5.71 -2.68
N PRO A 10 5.43 6.40 -2.16
CA PRO A 10 4.04 6.21 -2.62
C PRO A 10 3.79 6.50 -4.11
N GLN A 11 4.70 7.21 -4.79
CA GLN A 11 4.62 7.51 -6.22
C GLN A 11 5.23 6.43 -7.13
N ASN A 12 5.84 5.37 -6.58
CA ASN A 12 6.59 4.35 -7.31
C ASN A 12 7.49 4.93 -8.43
N ARG A 13 8.03 6.14 -8.23
CA ARG A 13 9.06 6.70 -9.10
C ARG A 13 10.35 6.04 -8.66
N LEU A 14 10.87 5.15 -9.50
CA LEU A 14 12.30 4.87 -9.46
C LEU A 14 13.01 6.23 -9.47
N PRO A 15 13.88 6.55 -8.50
CA PRO A 15 14.67 7.76 -8.58
C PRO A 15 15.38 7.71 -9.93
N SER A 16 15.17 8.72 -10.77
CA SER A 16 15.68 8.79 -12.14
C SER A 16 17.21 8.91 -12.21
N ASN A 17 17.92 8.61 -11.13
CA ASN A 17 19.37 8.63 -11.08
C ASN A 17 19.86 7.70 -9.98
N THR A 18 20.87 6.89 -10.30
CA THR A 18 21.59 6.03 -9.37
C THR A 18 21.98 6.79 -8.10
N PRO A 19 21.86 6.18 -6.89
CA PRO A 19 22.21 6.84 -5.64
C PRO A 19 23.66 7.32 -5.66
N ASN A 20 23.88 8.60 -5.37
CA ASN A 20 25.21 9.10 -5.04
C ASN A 20 25.50 8.70 -3.58
N PRO A 21 26.51 7.85 -3.30
CA PRO A 21 26.77 7.32 -1.96
C PRO A 21 27.19 8.37 -0.91
N TRP A 22 27.45 9.61 -1.33
CA TRP A 22 27.89 10.71 -0.44
C TRP A 22 26.84 11.80 -0.20
N ARG A 23 25.61 11.63 -0.70
CA ARG A 23 24.47 12.48 -0.33
C ARG A 23 23.49 11.68 0.54
N PRO A 24 23.05 12.17 1.70
CA PRO A 24 21.87 11.60 2.35
C PRO A 24 20.73 11.72 1.35
N ASP A 25 20.26 10.58 0.86
CA ASP A 25 19.38 10.53 -0.31
C ASP A 25 18.05 11.23 0.01
N PRO A 26 17.63 12.27 -0.75
CA PRO A 26 16.31 12.87 -0.62
C PRO A 26 15.19 11.82 -0.63
N VAL A 27 15.43 10.70 -1.29
CA VAL A 27 14.51 9.55 -1.39
C VAL A 27 14.13 8.97 -0.02
N LEU A 28 15.03 8.96 0.97
CA LEU A 28 14.71 8.42 2.29
C LEU A 28 13.67 9.25 3.04
N LYS A 29 13.56 10.56 2.74
CA LYS A 29 12.54 11.44 3.33
C LYS A 29 11.14 11.19 2.80
N ASP A 30 11.06 10.61 1.60
CA ASP A 30 9.80 10.32 0.93
C ASP A 30 9.32 8.89 1.17
N LEU A 31 10.14 8.07 1.86
CA LEU A 31 9.72 6.74 2.30
C LEU A 31 8.53 6.85 3.26
N ARG A 32 7.54 6.00 3.02
CA ARG A 32 6.36 5.85 3.86
C ARG A 32 6.10 4.39 4.17
N PRO A 33 5.50 4.08 5.34
CA PRO A 33 5.03 2.74 5.64
C PRO A 33 4.02 2.28 4.59
N TYR A 34 4.25 1.09 4.06
CA TYR A 34 3.49 0.55 2.96
C TYR A 34 3.07 -0.88 3.28
N VAL A 35 1.78 -1.17 3.20
CA VAL A 35 1.24 -2.51 3.43
C VAL A 35 1.04 -3.20 2.09
N CYS A 36 1.64 -4.38 1.94
CA CYS A 36 1.53 -5.20 0.75
C CYS A 36 1.29 -6.67 1.12
N ASN A 37 1.05 -7.51 0.10
CA ASN A 37 0.92 -8.97 0.24
C ASN A 37 -0.09 -9.41 1.33
N VAL A 38 -1.17 -8.64 1.51
CA VAL A 38 -2.25 -8.96 2.45
C VAL A 38 -3.12 -10.07 1.89
N ALA A 39 -3.01 -11.27 2.46
CA ALA A 39 -3.74 -12.44 2.00
C ALA A 39 -4.42 -13.18 3.15
N VAL A 40 -5.71 -13.44 2.98
CA VAL A 40 -6.50 -14.30 3.87
C VAL A 40 -7.12 -15.42 3.04
N ALA A 41 -6.73 -16.66 3.37
CA ALA A 41 -7.30 -17.86 2.77
C ALA A 41 -8.83 -17.83 2.85
N GLU A 42 -9.51 -18.24 1.77
CA GLU A 42 -10.95 -18.07 1.62
C GLU A 42 -11.75 -18.67 2.79
N ALA A 43 -11.41 -19.89 3.21
CA ALA A 43 -12.01 -20.58 4.35
C ALA A 43 -11.83 -19.87 5.71
N ALA A 44 -10.92 -18.90 5.79
CA ALA A 44 -10.64 -18.10 6.98
C ALA A 44 -11.15 -16.64 6.88
N ARG A 45 -11.76 -16.24 5.75
CA ARG A 45 -12.34 -14.91 5.58
C ARG A 45 -13.54 -14.69 6.52
N ARG A 46 -13.98 -13.44 6.62
CA ARG A 46 -15.12 -12.99 7.48
C ARG A 46 -14.95 -13.19 8.99
N LYS A 47 -13.77 -13.65 9.45
CA LYS A 47 -13.37 -13.78 10.86
C LYS A 47 -12.53 -12.61 11.37
N LYS A 48 -12.60 -11.43 10.71
CA LYS A 48 -11.82 -10.21 11.03
C LYS A 48 -10.29 -10.35 10.95
N ILE A 49 -9.78 -11.43 10.36
CA ILE A 49 -8.32 -11.67 10.23
C ILE A 49 -7.64 -10.55 9.44
N GLY A 50 -8.16 -10.18 8.26
CA GLY A 50 -7.60 -9.08 7.46
C GLY A 50 -7.63 -7.75 8.21
N THR A 51 -8.72 -7.46 8.93
CA THR A 51 -8.82 -6.28 9.80
C THR A 51 -7.72 -6.26 10.87
N ASN A 52 -7.49 -7.40 11.52
CA ASN A 52 -6.48 -7.48 12.58
C ASN A 52 -5.06 -7.37 12.02
N LEU A 53 -4.78 -7.94 10.84
CA LEU A 53 -3.49 -7.79 10.16
C LEU A 53 -3.20 -6.32 9.83
N LEU A 54 -4.16 -5.60 9.24
CA LEU A 54 -3.99 -4.18 8.93
C LEU A 54 -3.77 -3.35 10.20
N ARG A 55 -4.53 -3.60 11.26
CA ARG A 55 -4.36 -2.91 12.55
C ARG A 55 -3.01 -3.18 13.19
N LEU A 56 -2.43 -4.36 12.99
CA LEU A 56 -1.07 -4.66 13.45
C LEU A 56 -0.04 -3.86 12.65
N CYS A 57 -0.18 -3.79 11.32
CA CYS A 57 0.67 -2.96 10.47
C CYS A 57 0.58 -1.47 10.85
N GLU A 58 -0.63 -0.96 11.06
CA GLU A 58 -0.89 0.40 11.55
C GLU A 58 -0.20 0.67 12.89
N GLN A 59 -0.28 -0.28 13.84
CA GLN A 59 0.40 -0.17 15.14
C GLN A 59 1.92 -0.17 15.00
N ILE A 60 2.48 -0.98 14.09
CA ILE A 60 3.91 -1.00 13.81
C ILE A 60 4.37 0.34 13.26
N ALA A 61 3.71 0.83 12.20
CA ALA A 61 4.00 2.12 11.60
C ALA A 61 3.92 3.25 12.63
N ARG A 62 2.86 3.27 13.45
CA ARG A 62 2.64 4.36 14.43
C ARG A 62 3.58 4.30 15.63
N ARG A 63 3.69 3.14 16.29
CA ARG A 63 4.33 3.02 17.61
C ARG A 63 5.81 2.70 17.54
N HIS A 64 6.26 2.07 16.46
CA HIS A 64 7.64 1.62 16.32
C HIS A 64 8.41 2.42 15.28
N TRP A 65 7.74 2.94 14.25
CA TRP A 65 8.39 3.75 13.22
C TRP A 65 8.05 5.25 13.28
N ASP A 66 7.14 5.64 14.18
CA ASP A 66 6.71 7.02 14.42
C ASP A 66 6.17 7.75 13.18
N PHE A 67 5.43 7.03 12.34
CA PHE A 67 4.68 7.62 11.22
C PHE A 67 3.23 7.88 11.61
N ASP A 68 2.67 8.95 11.04
CA ASP A 68 1.26 9.35 11.18
C ASP A 68 0.39 8.92 9.99
N GLU A 69 0.98 8.29 8.97
CA GLU A 69 0.27 7.81 7.80
C GLU A 69 0.79 6.45 7.31
N ILE A 70 -0.09 5.69 6.64
CA ILE A 70 0.24 4.40 6.03
C ILE A 70 -0.48 4.23 4.69
N TYR A 71 0.16 3.55 3.75
CA TYR A 71 -0.29 3.39 2.38
C TYR A 71 -0.49 1.93 1.99
N LEU A 72 -1.33 1.68 0.97
CA LEU A 72 -1.47 0.40 0.27
C LEU A 72 -2.00 0.60 -1.15
N HIS A 73 -1.87 -0.43 -1.98
CA HIS A 73 -2.52 -0.52 -3.28
C HIS A 73 -3.60 -1.60 -3.24
N VAL A 74 -4.64 -1.39 -4.03
CA VAL A 74 -5.66 -2.40 -4.30
C VAL A 74 -5.99 -2.43 -5.78
N ASP A 75 -6.06 -3.62 -6.36
CA ASP A 75 -6.60 -3.81 -7.69
C ASP A 75 -8.12 -3.62 -7.63
N PRO A 76 -8.71 -2.71 -8.43
CA PRO A 76 -10.16 -2.50 -8.46
C PRO A 76 -10.92 -3.62 -9.20
N SER A 77 -10.25 -4.67 -9.68
CA SER A 77 -10.88 -5.83 -10.31
C SER A 77 -11.89 -6.50 -9.37
N LYS A 78 -12.78 -7.31 -9.95
CA LYS A 78 -13.87 -7.96 -9.20
C LYS A 78 -13.37 -8.85 -8.07
N ASP A 79 -12.19 -9.44 -8.22
CA ASP A 79 -11.62 -10.37 -7.25
C ASP A 79 -11.20 -9.66 -5.95
N ASP A 80 -10.83 -8.37 -6.04
CA ASP A 80 -10.37 -7.56 -4.93
C ASP A 80 -11.36 -6.46 -4.47
N ALA A 81 -12.57 -6.44 -5.02
CA ALA A 81 -13.65 -5.56 -4.56
C ALA A 81 -13.95 -5.69 -3.05
N ALA A 82 -13.74 -6.90 -2.49
CA ALA A 82 -13.86 -7.14 -1.05
C ALA A 82 -12.73 -6.48 -0.24
N ALA A 83 -11.51 -6.42 -0.79
CA ALA A 83 -10.36 -5.76 -0.18
C ALA A 83 -10.56 -4.24 -0.16
N LEU A 84 -10.97 -3.65 -1.30
CA LEU A 84 -11.29 -2.23 -1.37
C LEU A 84 -12.36 -1.84 -0.33
N LYS A 85 -13.46 -2.61 -0.24
CA LYS A 85 -14.51 -2.38 0.77
C LYS A 85 -13.97 -2.49 2.20
N LEU A 86 -13.10 -3.46 2.47
CA LEU A 86 -12.46 -3.63 3.77
C LEU A 86 -11.61 -2.40 4.11
N TYR A 87 -10.72 -1.98 3.21
CA TYR A 87 -9.83 -0.84 3.42
C TYR A 87 -10.62 0.45 3.63
N THR A 88 -11.62 0.75 2.80
CA THR A 88 -12.51 1.90 3.01
C THR A 88 -13.19 1.84 4.38
N SER A 89 -13.69 0.67 4.80
CA SER A 89 -14.34 0.52 6.11
C SER A 89 -13.40 0.72 7.31
N LEU A 90 -12.09 0.67 7.09
CA LEU A 90 -11.07 0.90 8.10
C LEU A 90 -10.51 2.33 8.08
N GLY A 91 -11.04 3.21 7.22
CA GLY A 91 -10.63 4.60 7.11
C GLY A 91 -9.48 4.84 6.14
N TYR A 92 -9.21 3.90 5.22
CA TYR A 92 -8.33 4.18 4.10
C TYR A 92 -9.09 4.95 3.03
N GLU A 93 -8.50 6.02 2.54
CA GLU A 93 -9.01 6.94 1.54
C GLU A 93 -8.23 6.80 0.25
N ASN A 94 -8.90 6.93 -0.90
CA ASN A 94 -8.25 6.91 -2.20
C ASN A 94 -7.38 8.16 -2.37
N VAL A 95 -6.18 7.99 -2.95
CA VAL A 95 -5.25 9.07 -3.30
C VAL A 95 -5.05 9.07 -4.82
N PRO A 96 -5.93 9.73 -5.59
CA PRO A 96 -5.98 9.61 -7.05
C PRO A 96 -4.68 9.97 -7.76
N GLU A 97 -3.95 10.94 -7.22
CA GLU A 97 -2.65 11.39 -7.74
C GLU A 97 -1.54 10.33 -7.63
N LEU A 98 -1.76 9.27 -6.83
CA LEU A 98 -0.85 8.15 -6.68
C LEU A 98 -1.35 6.88 -7.37
N ASN A 99 -2.53 6.89 -8.00
CA ASN A 99 -3.05 5.69 -8.66
C ASN A 99 -2.14 5.28 -9.82
N ILE A 100 -1.92 3.97 -9.95
CA ILE A 100 -1.12 3.42 -11.05
C ILE A 100 -2.06 3.14 -12.21
N CYS A 101 -1.88 3.90 -13.29
CA CYS A 101 -2.62 3.77 -14.54
C CYS A 101 -1.65 3.34 -15.64
N PRO A 102 -1.53 2.03 -15.93
CA PRO A 102 -0.59 1.52 -16.92
C PRO A 102 -0.83 2.10 -18.32
N GLY A 103 0.25 2.32 -19.07
CA GLY A 103 0.19 2.77 -20.45
C GLY A 103 -0.48 1.74 -21.37
N PRO A 104 -0.73 2.08 -22.65
CA PRO A 104 -1.32 1.13 -23.60
C PRO A 104 -0.52 -0.18 -23.73
N LEU A 105 0.82 -0.09 -23.73
CA LEU A 105 1.69 -1.26 -23.81
C LEU A 105 1.61 -2.13 -22.55
N ASP A 106 1.72 -1.51 -21.37
CA ASP A 106 1.64 -2.21 -20.08
C ASP A 106 0.29 -2.92 -19.90
N ARG A 107 -0.80 -2.30 -20.35
CA ARG A 107 -2.12 -2.94 -20.37
C ARG A 107 -2.18 -4.14 -21.31
N ALA A 108 -1.52 -4.08 -22.48
CA ALA A 108 -1.43 -5.22 -23.39
C ALA A 108 -0.62 -6.39 -22.78
N LEU A 109 0.29 -6.09 -21.84
CA LEU A 109 1.02 -7.08 -21.05
C LEU A 109 0.25 -7.56 -19.79
N GLY A 110 -0.98 -7.10 -19.59
CA GLY A 110 -1.83 -7.53 -18.48
C GLY A 110 -1.56 -6.84 -17.15
N MET A 111 -0.84 -5.71 -17.13
CA MET A 111 -0.64 -4.94 -15.91
C MET A 111 -1.97 -4.26 -15.51
N PRO A 112 -2.47 -4.48 -14.28
CA PRO A 112 -3.71 -3.87 -13.83
C PRO A 112 -3.50 -2.40 -13.43
N SER A 113 -4.59 -1.63 -13.47
CA SER A 113 -4.61 -0.35 -12.75
C SER A 113 -4.67 -0.61 -11.25
N LEU A 114 -3.97 0.15 -10.44
CA LEU A 114 -4.02 0.04 -8.98
C LEU A 114 -4.53 1.33 -8.36
N ILE A 115 -5.45 1.19 -7.41
CA ILE A 115 -5.90 2.30 -6.56
C ILE A 115 -4.96 2.40 -5.37
N SER A 116 -4.34 3.56 -5.20
CA SER A 116 -3.59 3.95 -4.02
C SER A 116 -4.53 4.37 -2.93
N MET A 117 -4.35 3.82 -1.74
CA MET A 117 -5.09 4.22 -0.57
C MET A 117 -4.16 4.64 0.56
N LYS A 118 -4.59 5.62 1.34
CA LYS A 118 -3.87 6.16 2.49
C LYS A 118 -4.77 6.21 3.71
N LYS A 119 -4.21 6.01 4.89
CA LYS A 119 -4.89 6.24 6.15
C LYS A 119 -4.04 7.07 7.10
N GLN A 120 -4.67 8.04 7.76
CA GLN A 120 -4.08 8.71 8.91
C GLN A 120 -4.16 7.83 10.15
N LEU A 121 -3.03 7.70 10.84
CA LEU A 121 -2.85 6.94 12.06
C LEU A 121 -3.07 7.86 13.27
N PRO A 122 -3.71 7.35 14.35
CA PRO A 122 -3.98 8.12 15.56
C PRO A 122 -2.73 8.37 16.41
#